data_AF-A0A2E5DAV2-F1
#
_entry.id   AF-A0A2E5DAV2-F1
#
_cell.length_a   1.000
_cell.length_b   1.000
_cell.length_c   1.000
_cell.angle_alpha   90.00
_cell.angle_beta   90.00
_cell.angle_gamma   90.00
#
_symmetry.space_group_name_H-M   'P 1'
#
loop_
_entity.id
_entity.type
_entity.pdbx_description
1 polymer ?
#
loop_
_entity_poly.entity_id
_entity_poly.type
_entity_poly.pdbx_seq_one_letter_code
_entity_poly.pdbx_strand_id
1 'polypeptide(L)'
;MTFSHVFFSPERRDDANKDATKLLGSIHDGNWRELGDSFMLRRTYTQATPTEIRRDFGSRFMTSLSSLPVGTWRGPIVSGYGQHLVKLTQRNPARESSFDEAIDRVRNDFNLERRNDVNEAELSAMRENYRIRIER
;
A
#
# COMPACT_ATOMS: atom_id res chain seq x y z
N MET A 1 1.60 -12.04 7.29
CA MET A 1 0.29 -11.35 7.35
C MET A 1 -0.47 -11.69 6.09
N THR A 2 -1.77 -11.94 6.20
CA THR A 2 -2.64 -12.19 5.05
C THR A 2 -3.60 -11.01 4.91
N PHE A 3 -3.64 -10.40 3.74
CA PHE A 3 -4.51 -9.25 3.48
C PHE A 3 -4.90 -9.18 2.00
N SER A 4 -5.99 -8.46 1.72
CA SER A 4 -6.39 -8.06 0.36
C SER A 4 -6.56 -6.55 0.29
N HIS A 5 -6.37 -5.97 -0.89
CA HIS A 5 -6.49 -4.53 -1.06
C HIS A 5 -7.14 -4.11 -2.39
N VAL A 6 -7.69 -2.91 -2.36
CA VAL A 6 -8.22 -2.18 -3.51
C VAL A 6 -7.39 -0.92 -3.68
N PHE A 7 -6.82 -0.75 -4.87
CA PHE A 7 -5.90 0.34 -5.19
C PHE A 7 -6.63 1.50 -5.89
N PHE A 8 -6.23 2.72 -5.58
CA PHE A 8 -6.73 3.93 -6.21
C PHE A 8 -5.54 4.73 -6.73
N SER A 9 -5.35 4.73 -8.05
CA SER A 9 -4.25 5.45 -8.69
C SER A 9 -4.48 6.96 -8.66
N PRO A 10 -3.48 7.76 -8.26
CA PRO A 10 -3.51 9.21 -8.37
C PRO A 10 -3.38 9.68 -9.83
N GLU A 11 -2.96 8.83 -10.77
CA GLU A 11 -2.88 9.18 -12.20
C GLU A 11 -4.22 9.11 -12.92
N ARG A 12 -5.16 8.32 -12.39
CA ARG A 12 -6.46 8.04 -13.02
C ARG A 12 -7.62 8.79 -12.37
N ARG A 13 -7.34 9.54 -11.30
CA ARG A 13 -8.34 10.22 -10.47
C ARG A 13 -7.85 11.58 -10.06
N ASP A 14 -8.77 12.53 -10.02
CA ASP A 14 -8.49 13.88 -9.51
C ASP A 14 -8.15 13.85 -8.00
N ASP A 15 -8.85 13.00 -7.23
CA ASP A 15 -8.61 12.81 -5.80
C ASP A 15 -8.81 11.35 -5.40
N ALA A 16 -7.73 10.57 -5.54
CA ALA A 16 -7.71 9.15 -5.19
C ALA A 16 -8.04 8.90 -3.70
N ASN A 17 -7.72 9.83 -2.80
CA ASN A 17 -7.98 9.67 -1.37
C ASN A 17 -9.48 9.83 -1.06
N LYS A 18 -10.10 10.87 -1.63
CA LYS A 18 -11.55 11.10 -1.51
C LYS A 18 -12.35 9.96 -2.11
N ASP A 19 -11.94 9.45 -3.27
CA ASP A 19 -12.63 8.34 -3.92
C ASP A 19 -12.51 7.03 -3.13
N ALA A 20 -11.33 6.75 -2.57
CA ALA A 20 -11.16 5.63 -1.65
C ALA A 20 -12.03 5.76 -0.40
N THR A 21 -12.09 6.96 0.19
CA THR A 21 -12.90 7.24 1.38
C THR A 21 -14.39 7.05 1.11
N LYS A 22 -14.90 7.54 -0.04
CA LYS A 22 -16.29 7.34 -0.45
C LYS A 22 -16.62 5.86 -0.63
N LEU A 23 -15.72 5.10 -1.24
CA LEU A 23 -15.96 3.70 -1.57
C LEU A 23 -15.97 2.79 -0.33
N LEU A 24 -15.27 3.16 0.73
CA LEU A 24 -15.14 2.38 1.97
C LEU A 24 -16.48 1.99 2.60
N GLY A 25 -17.54 2.78 2.45
CA GLY A 25 -18.87 2.44 2.98
C GLY A 25 -19.57 1.29 2.23
N SER A 26 -19.18 1.05 0.98
CA SER A 26 -19.83 0.10 0.06
C SER A 26 -19.01 -1.17 -0.20
N ILE A 27 -17.75 -1.21 0.25
CA ILE A 27 -16.85 -2.34 0.00
C ILE A 27 -17.18 -3.51 0.93
N HIS A 28 -17.23 -4.72 0.37
CA HIS A 28 -17.40 -5.97 1.09
C HIS A 28 -16.74 -7.13 0.33
N ASP A 29 -16.75 -8.33 0.91
CA ASP A 29 -16.01 -9.49 0.40
C ASP A 29 -16.52 -9.99 -0.97
N GLY A 30 -17.75 -9.66 -1.32
CA GLY A 30 -18.40 -10.05 -2.57
C GLY A 30 -18.08 -9.14 -3.76
N ASN A 31 -17.72 -7.87 -3.53
CA ASN A 31 -17.56 -6.89 -4.61
C ASN A 31 -16.14 -6.34 -4.76
N TRP A 32 -15.27 -6.44 -3.74
CA TRP A 32 -13.98 -5.73 -3.74
C TRP A 32 -13.09 -6.01 -4.95
N ARG A 33 -13.21 -7.18 -5.58
CA ARG A 33 -12.43 -7.56 -6.78
C ARG A 33 -12.75 -6.70 -7.99
N GLU A 34 -13.96 -6.15 -8.07
CA GLU A 34 -14.44 -5.33 -9.17
C GLU A 34 -14.21 -3.83 -8.91
N LEU A 35 -13.74 -3.47 -7.71
CA LEU A 35 -13.55 -2.10 -7.28
C LEU A 35 -12.09 -1.65 -7.46
N GLY A 36 -11.93 -0.33 -7.58
CA GLY A 36 -10.65 0.34 -7.73
C GLY A 36 -9.99 0.13 -9.08
N ASP A 37 -8.70 0.42 -9.15
CA ASP A 37 -7.90 0.27 -10.35
C ASP A 37 -7.13 -1.05 -10.39
N SER A 38 -6.70 -1.40 -11.60
CA SER A 38 -5.62 -2.35 -11.83
C SER A 38 -4.39 -1.97 -11.01
N PHE A 39 -3.87 -2.93 -10.26
CA PHE A 39 -2.62 -2.80 -9.53
C PHE A 39 -1.57 -3.68 -10.19
N MET A 40 -0.36 -3.16 -10.36
CA MET A 40 0.73 -3.82 -11.08
C MET A 40 1.29 -5.07 -10.37
N LEU A 41 1.11 -5.15 -9.04
CA LEU A 41 1.50 -6.33 -8.25
C LEU A 41 0.26 -7.17 -7.91
N ARG A 42 0.37 -7.95 -6.83
CA ARG A 42 -0.71 -8.81 -6.34
C ARG A 42 -1.72 -7.98 -5.56
N ARG A 43 -3.01 -8.30 -5.68
CA ARG A 43 -4.08 -7.67 -4.87
C ARG A 43 -4.40 -8.42 -3.57
N THR A 44 -3.89 -9.64 -3.44
CA THR A 44 -4.01 -10.49 -2.25
C THR A 44 -2.63 -11.03 -1.90
N TYR A 45 -2.30 -10.95 -0.63
CA TYR A 45 -1.06 -11.46 -0.05
C TYR A 45 -1.42 -12.51 0.99
N THR A 46 -0.74 -13.65 0.93
CA THR A 46 -0.92 -14.77 1.88
C THR A 46 0.36 -14.97 2.66
N GLN A 47 0.27 -14.91 4.00
CA GLN A 47 1.41 -15.10 4.89
C GLN A 47 2.64 -14.19 4.57
N ALA A 48 2.42 -13.02 3.96
CA ALA A 48 3.48 -12.11 3.58
C ALA A 48 4.30 -11.61 4.77
N THR A 49 5.62 -11.51 4.59
CA THR A 49 6.52 -11.05 5.64
C THR A 49 6.51 -9.52 5.74
N PRO A 50 6.86 -8.92 6.89
CA PRO A 50 7.02 -7.47 7.00
C PRO A 50 7.99 -6.89 5.96
N THR A 51 9.06 -7.62 5.63
CA THR A 51 10.04 -7.20 4.62
C THR A 51 9.45 -7.20 3.21
N GLU A 52 8.67 -8.22 2.85
CA GLU A 52 7.95 -8.26 1.57
C GLU A 52 6.98 -7.08 1.45
N ILE A 53 6.20 -6.80 2.50
CA ILE A 53 5.22 -5.71 2.48
C ILE A 53 5.91 -4.34 2.38
N ARG A 54 7.02 -4.12 3.09
CA ARG A 54 7.81 -2.87 2.97
C ARG A 54 8.42 -2.70 1.60
N ARG A 55 8.95 -3.76 1.00
CA ARG A 55 9.52 -3.73 -0.35
C ARG A 55 8.44 -3.39 -1.39
N ASP A 56 7.26 -3.98 -1.25
CA ASP A 56 6.20 -3.83 -2.24
C ASP A 56 5.42 -2.53 -2.05
N PHE A 57 5.15 -2.05 -0.83
CA PHE A 57 4.29 -0.88 -0.58
C PHE A 57 4.95 0.27 0.20
N GLY A 58 6.11 0.04 0.82
CA GLY A 58 6.82 1.01 1.66
C GLY A 58 6.59 0.84 3.16
N SER A 59 7.48 1.44 3.97
CA SER A 59 7.44 1.38 5.44
C SER A 59 6.16 1.98 6.02
N ARG A 60 5.71 3.13 5.50
CA ARG A 60 4.46 3.79 5.95
C ARG A 60 3.25 2.87 5.81
N PHE A 61 3.11 2.20 4.66
CA PHE A 61 2.03 1.25 4.43
C PHE A 61 2.07 0.09 5.42
N MET A 62 3.25 -0.50 5.66
CA MET A 62 3.41 -1.60 6.61
C MET A 62 3.02 -1.20 8.04
N THR A 63 3.43 0.00 8.48
CA THR A 63 3.07 0.54 9.80
C THR A 63 1.56 0.72 9.93
N SER A 64 0.91 1.33 8.93
CA SER A 64 -0.55 1.48 8.92
C SER A 64 -1.27 0.13 8.88
N LEU A 65 -0.83 -0.81 8.04
CA LEU A 65 -1.40 -2.16 7.96
C LEU A 65 -1.32 -2.89 9.31
N SER A 66 -0.23 -2.71 10.02
CA SER A 66 0.04 -3.31 11.33
C SER A 66 -0.79 -2.71 12.46
N SER A 67 -1.47 -1.57 12.28
CA SER A 67 -2.42 -1.05 13.27
C SER A 67 -3.88 -1.43 12.98
N LEU A 68 -4.16 -2.03 11.81
CA LEU A 68 -5.53 -2.35 11.42
C LEU A 68 -6.10 -3.55 12.20
N PRO A 69 -7.40 -3.50 12.55
CA PRO A 69 -8.12 -4.67 13.04
C PRO A 69 -8.25 -5.73 11.96
N VAL A 70 -8.27 -6.99 12.37
CA VAL A 70 -8.49 -8.14 11.48
C VAL A 70 -9.97 -8.25 11.13
N GLY A 71 -10.29 -8.59 9.88
CA GLY A 71 -11.63 -8.92 9.42
C GLY A 71 -12.45 -7.77 8.86
N THR A 72 -11.95 -6.53 8.91
CA THR A 72 -12.67 -5.34 8.41
C THR A 72 -11.87 -4.62 7.34
N TRP A 73 -12.56 -4.14 6.30
CA TRP A 73 -11.99 -3.20 5.33
C TRP A 73 -11.69 -1.85 6.03
N ARG A 74 -10.50 -1.31 5.80
CA ARG A 74 -10.00 -0.05 6.38
C ARG A 74 -9.20 0.73 5.34
N GLY A 75 -8.96 2.00 5.64
CA GLY A 75 -8.19 2.91 4.79
C GLY A 75 -8.92 4.23 4.56
N PRO A 76 -8.47 5.04 3.59
CA PRO A 76 -7.31 4.79 2.74
C PRO A 76 -5.98 4.80 3.52
N ILE A 77 -5.10 3.86 3.21
CA ILE A 77 -3.69 3.88 3.63
C ILE A 77 -2.79 4.13 2.43
N VAL A 78 -1.68 4.83 2.65
CA VAL A 78 -0.80 5.31 1.57
C VAL A 78 0.35 4.34 1.33
N SER A 79 0.62 4.06 0.05
CA SER A 79 1.85 3.42 -0.43
C SER A 79 2.60 4.37 -1.37
N GLY A 80 3.80 3.98 -1.82
CA GLY A 80 4.52 4.69 -2.89
C GLY A 80 3.78 4.74 -4.23
N TYR A 81 2.71 3.95 -4.43
CA TYR A 81 1.91 3.95 -5.65
C TYR A 81 0.64 4.79 -5.56
N GLY A 82 0.15 5.08 -4.35
CA GLY A 82 -1.13 5.78 -4.15
C GLY A 82 -1.91 5.30 -2.94
N GLN A 83 -3.24 5.28 -3.06
CA GLN A 83 -4.15 5.03 -1.94
C GLN A 83 -4.70 3.60 -1.98
N HIS A 84 -4.85 2.99 -0.81
CA HIS A 84 -5.31 1.61 -0.69
C HIS A 84 -6.40 1.46 0.38
N LEU A 85 -7.50 0.82 0.02
CA LEU A 85 -8.38 0.18 1.01
C LEU A 85 -7.90 -1.23 1.25
N VAL A 86 -7.80 -1.66 2.50
CA VAL A 86 -7.19 -2.93 2.88
C VAL A 86 -8.06 -3.68 3.86
N LYS A 87 -8.20 -4.99 3.66
CA LYS A 87 -8.74 -5.93 4.65
C LYS A 87 -7.63 -6.86 5.11
N LEU A 88 -7.22 -6.70 6.36
CA LEU A 88 -6.33 -7.65 7.02
C LEU A 88 -7.15 -8.88 7.43
N THR A 89 -6.83 -10.06 6.93
CA THR A 89 -7.56 -11.30 7.27
C THR A 89 -6.80 -12.17 8.27
N GLN A 90 -5.48 -12.02 8.35
CA GLN A 90 -4.67 -12.74 9.34
C GLN A 90 -3.44 -11.93 9.72
N ARG A 91 -3.22 -11.79 11.02
CA ARG A 91 -1.96 -11.34 11.59
C ARG A 91 -1.20 -12.57 12.07
N ASN A 92 0.01 -12.77 11.57
CA ASN A 92 0.87 -13.81 12.14
C ASN A 92 1.41 -13.26 13.46
N PRO A 93 1.40 -14.02 14.56
CA PRO A 93 2.05 -13.60 15.79
C PRO A 93 3.51 -13.33 15.44
N ALA A 94 3.94 -12.08 15.60
CA ALA A 94 5.36 -11.78 15.58
C ALA A 94 5.95 -12.60 16.73
N ARG A 95 6.84 -13.54 16.42
CA ARG A 95 7.71 -14.12 17.44
C ARG A 95 8.54 -12.95 17.94
N GLU A 96 8.09 -12.33 19.03
CA GLU A 96 8.80 -11.35 19.86
C GLU A 96 9.96 -10.63 19.15
N SER A 97 9.68 -9.73 18.20
CA SER A 97 10.61 -8.60 18.05
C SER A 97 10.33 -7.73 19.26
N SER A 98 11.17 -7.86 20.28
CA SER A 98 11.12 -7.05 21.48
C SER A 98 11.05 -5.58 21.09
N PHE A 99 10.35 -4.82 21.93
CA PHE A 99 10.13 -3.39 21.83
C PHE A 99 11.42 -2.57 21.53
N ASP A 100 12.60 -3.14 21.79
CA ASP A 100 13.91 -2.56 21.51
C ASP A 100 14.32 -2.55 20.01
N GLU A 101 13.92 -3.53 19.19
CA GLU A 101 14.25 -3.54 17.75
C GLU A 101 13.47 -2.48 16.94
N ALA A 102 12.38 -1.96 17.50
CA ALA A 102 11.53 -0.97 16.82
C ALA A 102 12.14 0.45 16.88
N ILE A 103 12.81 0.81 17.98
CA ILE A 103 13.35 2.17 18.18
C ILE A 103 14.57 2.45 17.31
N ASP A 104 15.48 1.47 17.15
CA ASP A 104 16.69 1.67 16.34
C ASP A 104 16.41 1.68 14.83
N ARG A 105 15.37 0.97 14.38
CA ARG A 105 14.93 0.99 12.98
C ARG A 105 14.17 2.27 12.62
N VAL A 106 13.37 2.80 13.54
CA VAL A 106 12.64 4.07 13.33
C VAL A 106 13.60 5.26 13.24
N ARG A 107 14.71 5.27 13.98
CA ARG A 107 15.71 6.35 13.90
C ARG A 107 16.53 6.36 12.61
N ASN A 108 16.82 5.19 12.03
CA ASN A 108 17.54 5.12 10.76
C ASN A 108 16.64 5.39 9.54
N ASP A 109 15.37 4.96 9.57
CA ASP A 109 14.43 5.22 8.47
C ASP A 109 14.02 6.71 8.36
N PHE A 110 14.01 7.46 9.47
CA PHE A 110 13.67 8.89 9.47
C PHE A 110 14.68 9.77 8.71
N ASN A 111 15.94 9.32 8.55
CA ASN A 111 16.96 10.07 7.81
C ASN A 111 16.97 9.76 6.30
N LEU A 112 16.34 8.65 5.88
CA LEU A 112 16.21 8.30 4.45
C LEU A 112 14.99 8.97 3.82
N GLU A 113 13.91 9.20 4.58
CA GLU A 113 12.69 9.85 4.08
C GLU A 113 12.91 11.32 3.65
N ARG A 114 13.82 12.07 4.30
CA ARG A 114 14.14 13.44 3.87
C ARG A 114 14.89 13.54 2.54
N ARG A 115 15.36 12.43 1.96
CA ARG A 115 15.99 12.40 0.63
C ARG A 115 15.04 11.96 -0.49
N ASN A 116 13.91 11.32 -0.17
CA ASN A 116 12.97 10.84 -1.19
C ASN A 116 11.90 11.86 -1.59
N ASP A 117 11.68 12.94 -0.83
CA ASP A 117 10.82 14.06 -1.26
C ASP A 117 11.38 14.84 -2.47
N VAL A 118 12.63 14.59 -2.87
CA VAL A 118 13.22 15.16 -4.09
C VAL A 118 13.00 14.24 -5.32
N ASN A 119 12.63 12.96 -5.11
CA ASN A 119 12.47 11.97 -6.18
C ASN A 119 11.07 11.92 -6.82
N GLU A 120 10.12 12.76 -6.39
CA GLU A 120 8.84 12.91 -7.14
C GLU A 120 9.06 13.50 -8.54
N ALA A 121 10.13 14.29 -8.73
CA ALA A 121 10.48 14.84 -10.05
C ALA A 121 11.07 13.78 -11.01
N GLU A 122 11.82 12.79 -10.50
CA GLU A 122 12.42 11.73 -11.32
C GLU A 122 11.43 10.62 -11.70
N LEU A 123 10.44 10.33 -10.84
CA LEU A 123 9.43 9.31 -11.17
C LEU A 123 8.54 9.73 -12.35
N SER A 124 8.38 11.03 -12.58
CA SER A 124 7.72 11.58 -13.78
C SER A 124 8.52 11.28 -15.07
N ALA A 125 9.84 11.39 -15.01
CA ALA A 125 10.73 11.17 -16.17
C ALA A 125 10.76 9.69 -16.61
N MET A 126 10.60 8.73 -15.69
CA MET A 126 10.55 7.30 -16.04
C MET A 126 9.23 6.87 -16.70
N ARG A 127 8.14 7.64 -16.53
CA ARG A 127 6.83 7.33 -17.12
C ARG A 127 6.75 7.60 -18.62
N GLU A 128 7.60 8.47 -19.18
CA GLU A 128 7.59 8.71 -20.64
C GLU A 128 8.08 7.51 -21.45
N ASN A 129 8.86 6.59 -20.86
CA ASN A 129 9.44 5.45 -21.56
C ASN A 129 8.59 4.16 -21.52
N TYR A 130 7.46 4.14 -20.81
CA TYR A 130 6.52 3.01 -20.81
C TYR A 130 5.35 3.18 -21.78
N ARG A 131 5.57 3.92 -22.87
CA ARG A 131 4.68 3.89 -24.05
C ARG A 131 4.91 2.56 -24.79
N ILE A 132 4.46 1.46 -24.19
CA ILE A 132 4.45 0.16 -24.85
C ILE A 132 3.47 0.25 -26.01
N ARG A 133 4.04 0.11 -27.22
CA ARG A 133 3.38 0.07 -28.50
C ARG A 133 2.26 -0.97 -28.50
N ILE A 134 1.04 -0.55 -28.85
CA ILE A 134 0.04 -1.45 -29.40
C ILE A 134 0.24 -1.40 -30.91
N GLU A 135 0.78 -2.48 -31.48
CA GLU A 135 0.75 -2.69 -32.93
C GLU A 135 -0.66 -3.10 -33.36
N ARG A 136 -1.10 -2.40 -34.42
CA ARG A 136 -2.29 -2.46 -35.27
C ARG A 136 -3.34 -3.54 -35.04
#